data_AF-A0A7U7HDK7-F1
#
_entry.id   AF-A0A7U7HDK7-F1
#
_cell.length_a   1.000
_cell.length_b   1.000
_cell.length_c   1.000
_cell.angle_alpha   90.00
_cell.angle_beta   90.00
_cell.angle_gamma   90.00
#
_symmetry.space_group_name_H-M   'P 1'
#
loop_
_entity.id
_entity.type
_entity.pdbx_description
1 polymer ?
#
loop_
_entity_poly.entity_id
_entity_poly.type
_entity_poly.pdbx_seq_one_letter_code
_entity_poly.pdbx_strand_id
1 'polypeptide(L)'
;MKEFISNNLITIHSGGIGGKVWASFQLAAVPAVGFSISERLTGWYIESYVFIFVLGFALIADLVAGIWKHMKLETFSPKKMITGFCQKIGLVILVYFLTEAFIQIISDADLDSVYFKVASKIMIFIYPAGNALVNIGIITDGKFPPLAFLKKFEKFNKTLDIRDLNLKNNSDEIKNTDNNPAE
;
A
#
# COMPACT_ATOMS: atom_id res chain seq x y z
N MET A 1 24.65 -9.31 -23.15
CA MET A 1 25.53 -9.99 -22.16
C MET A 1 26.65 -10.79 -22.82
N LYS A 2 26.36 -11.71 -23.76
CA LYS A 2 27.40 -12.47 -24.49
C LYS A 2 28.43 -11.59 -25.19
N GLU A 3 27.99 -10.57 -25.93
CA GLU A 3 28.90 -9.63 -26.60
C GLU A 3 29.73 -8.80 -25.62
N PHE A 4 29.14 -8.34 -24.50
CA PHE A 4 29.86 -7.62 -23.45
C PHE A 4 30.97 -8.48 -22.82
N ILE A 5 30.68 -9.75 -22.53
CA ILE A 5 31.65 -10.70 -21.98
C ILE A 5 32.74 -10.99 -23.01
N SER A 6 32.35 -11.27 -24.27
CA SER A 6 33.27 -11.57 -25.36
C SER A 6 34.23 -10.41 -25.65
N ASN A 7 33.73 -9.18 -25.74
CA ASN A 7 34.54 -8.01 -26.05
C ASN A 7 35.53 -7.67 -24.93
N ASN A 8 35.13 -7.83 -23.66
CA ASN A 8 36.05 -7.63 -22.54
C ASN A 8 37.09 -8.75 -22.44
N LEU A 9 36.73 -10.01 -22.70
CA LEU A 9 37.70 -11.12 -22.77
C LEU A 9 38.73 -10.93 -23.88
N ILE A 10 38.30 -10.51 -25.07
CA ILE A 10 39.20 -10.20 -26.19
C ILE A 10 40.14 -9.05 -25.79
N THR A 11 39.63 -8.00 -25.15
CA THR A 11 40.44 -6.86 -24.68
C THR A 11 41.45 -7.25 -23.59
N ILE A 12 41.11 -8.20 -22.72
CA ILE A 12 42.03 -8.77 -21.72
C ILE A 12 43.14 -9.59 -22.40
N HIS A 13 42.79 -10.36 -23.43
CA HIS A 13 43.73 -11.22 -24.15
C HIS A 13 44.70 -10.41 -25.03
N SER A 14 44.18 -9.52 -25.90
CA SER A 14 44.95 -8.85 -26.96
C SER A 14 45.16 -7.34 -26.75
N GLY A 15 44.60 -6.73 -25.71
CA GLY A 15 44.75 -5.29 -25.44
C GLY A 15 46.07 -4.91 -24.74
N GLY A 16 46.36 -3.61 -24.69
CA GLY A 16 47.47 -3.08 -23.89
C GLY A 16 47.20 -3.15 -22.38
N ILE A 17 48.23 -2.98 -21.54
CA ILE A 17 48.15 -3.15 -20.07
C ILE A 17 46.98 -2.37 -19.45
N GLY A 18 46.77 -1.11 -19.83
CA GLY A 18 45.64 -0.31 -19.35
C GLY A 18 44.27 -0.85 -19.79
N GLY A 19 44.17 -1.34 -21.02
CA GLY A 19 42.96 -2.00 -21.53
C GLY A 19 42.65 -3.30 -20.81
N LYS A 20 43.68 -4.07 -20.44
CA LYS A 20 43.52 -5.31 -19.64
C LYS A 20 42.98 -5.02 -18.24
N VAL A 21 43.53 -4.02 -17.56
CA VAL A 21 43.06 -3.60 -16.23
C VAL A 21 41.62 -3.10 -16.29
N TRP A 22 41.29 -2.24 -17.27
CA TRP A 22 39.95 -1.69 -17.42
C TRP A 22 38.90 -2.75 -17.77
N ALA A 23 39.21 -3.61 -18.73
CA ALA A 23 38.32 -4.70 -19.11
C ALA A 23 38.13 -5.71 -17.96
N SER A 24 39.17 -5.98 -17.16
CA SER A 24 39.05 -6.83 -15.96
C SER A 24 38.15 -6.19 -14.91
N PHE A 25 38.29 -4.88 -14.68
CA PHE A 25 37.42 -4.12 -13.78
C PHE A 25 35.96 -4.13 -14.25
N GLN A 26 35.70 -3.88 -15.54
CA GLN A 26 34.35 -3.92 -16.11
C GLN A 26 33.71 -5.31 -16.01
N LEU A 27 34.49 -6.37 -16.26
CA LEU A 27 34.02 -7.76 -16.20
C LEU A 27 33.70 -8.20 -14.77
N ALA A 28 34.36 -7.62 -13.76
CA ALA A 28 34.05 -7.84 -12.34
C ALA A 28 32.90 -6.95 -11.83
N ALA A 29 32.97 -5.64 -12.08
CA ALA A 29 32.08 -4.65 -11.48
C ALA A 29 30.65 -4.71 -12.05
N VAL A 30 30.49 -4.87 -13.36
CA VAL A 30 29.15 -4.85 -14.00
C VAL A 30 28.28 -6.03 -13.53
N PRO A 31 28.77 -7.30 -13.51
CA PRO A 31 28.01 -8.39 -12.92
C PRO A 31 27.79 -8.22 -11.42
N ALA A 32 28.79 -7.76 -10.65
CA ALA A 32 28.65 -7.59 -9.20
C ALA A 32 27.56 -6.56 -8.82
N VAL A 33 27.46 -5.44 -9.54
CA VAL A 33 26.37 -4.48 -9.36
C VAL A 33 25.03 -5.10 -9.72
N GLY A 34 24.96 -5.85 -10.82
CA GLY A 34 23.74 -6.56 -11.21
C GLY A 34 23.28 -7.57 -10.16
N PHE A 35 24.22 -8.38 -9.64
CA PHE A 35 23.95 -9.36 -8.58
C PHE A 35 23.51 -8.69 -7.29
N SER A 36 24.20 -7.65 -6.82
CA SER A 36 23.84 -6.99 -5.56
C SER A 36 22.46 -6.30 -5.61
N ILE A 37 22.11 -5.68 -6.74
CA ILE A 37 20.76 -5.13 -6.94
C ILE A 37 19.74 -6.27 -6.98
N SER A 38 20.04 -7.35 -7.71
CA SER A 38 19.15 -8.51 -7.79
C SER A 38 18.90 -9.10 -6.41
N GLU A 39 19.96 -9.39 -5.65
CA GLU A 39 19.86 -9.96 -4.30
C GLU A 39 19.00 -9.09 -3.39
N ARG A 40 19.23 -7.77 -3.38
CA ARG A 40 18.42 -6.83 -2.59
C ARG A 40 16.94 -6.85 -3.01
N LEU A 41 16.66 -6.85 -4.31
CA LEU A 41 15.29 -6.91 -4.81
C LEU A 41 14.60 -8.23 -4.47
N THR A 42 15.27 -9.37 -4.67
CA THR A 42 14.72 -10.68 -4.31
C THR A 42 14.55 -10.84 -2.81
N GLY A 43 15.50 -10.37 -2.00
CA GLY A 43 15.41 -10.41 -0.54
C GLY A 43 14.20 -9.62 -0.06
N TRP A 44 14.06 -8.38 -0.51
CA TRP A 44 12.89 -7.54 -0.21
C TRP A 44 11.56 -8.22 -0.63
N TYR A 45 11.52 -8.81 -1.83
CA TYR A 45 10.32 -9.50 -2.31
C TYR A 45 9.98 -10.72 -1.45
N ILE A 46 10.96 -11.56 -1.11
CA ILE A 46 10.76 -12.76 -0.28
C ILE A 46 10.31 -12.38 1.14
N GLU A 47 10.80 -11.28 1.70
CA GLU A 47 10.34 -10.80 3.01
C GLU A 47 8.93 -10.20 2.98
N SER A 48 8.53 -9.63 1.83
CA SER A 48 7.32 -8.83 1.71
C SER A 48 6.19 -9.51 0.93
N TYR A 49 6.42 -10.70 0.35
CA TYR A 49 5.47 -11.30 -0.60
C TYR A 49 4.08 -11.51 0.00
N VAL A 50 3.98 -11.98 1.26
CA VAL A 50 2.68 -12.19 1.93
C VAL A 50 1.92 -10.88 2.04
N PHE A 51 2.62 -9.82 2.45
CA PHE A 51 2.02 -8.50 2.61
C PHE A 51 1.57 -7.94 1.25
N ILE A 52 2.42 -8.01 0.23
CA ILE A 52 2.11 -7.56 -1.14
C ILE A 52 0.91 -8.32 -1.69
N PHE A 53 0.84 -9.63 -1.46
CA PHE A 53 -0.26 -10.49 -1.89
C PHE A 53 -1.59 -10.09 -1.23
N VAL A 54 -1.61 -9.95 0.11
CA VAL A 54 -2.79 -9.55 0.87
C VAL A 54 -3.25 -8.14 0.50
N LEU A 55 -2.31 -7.21 0.30
CA LEU A 55 -2.59 -5.85 -0.16
C LEU A 55 -3.16 -5.83 -1.59
N GLY A 56 -2.65 -6.69 -2.47
CA GLY A 56 -3.19 -6.91 -3.81
C GLY A 56 -4.63 -7.40 -3.78
N PHE A 57 -4.95 -8.36 -2.91
CA PHE A 57 -6.33 -8.81 -2.69
C PHE A 57 -7.24 -7.69 -2.19
N ALA A 58 -6.77 -6.85 -1.26
CA ALA A 58 -7.54 -5.71 -0.78
C ALA A 58 -7.83 -4.69 -1.90
N LEU A 59 -6.86 -4.41 -2.78
CA LEU A 59 -7.04 -3.53 -3.93
C LEU A 59 -8.05 -4.10 -4.93
N ILE A 60 -8.01 -5.41 -5.19
CA ILE A 60 -8.98 -6.08 -6.07
C ILE A 60 -10.38 -6.04 -5.44
N ALA A 61 -10.50 -6.34 -4.14
CA ALA A 61 -11.76 -6.27 -3.43
C ALA A 61 -12.36 -4.85 -3.46
N ASP A 62 -11.52 -3.83 -3.26
CA ASP A 62 -11.92 -2.42 -3.39
C ASP A 62 -12.39 -2.08 -4.81
N LEU A 63 -11.68 -2.56 -5.84
CA LEU A 63 -12.09 -2.37 -7.23
C LEU A 63 -13.44 -3.02 -7.52
N VAL A 64 -13.62 -4.29 -7.15
CA VAL A 64 -14.86 -5.05 -7.37
C VAL A 64 -16.03 -4.39 -6.63
N ALA A 65 -15.83 -4.02 -5.35
CA ALA A 65 -16.85 -3.31 -4.57
C ALA A 65 -17.14 -1.92 -5.17
N GLY A 66 -16.13 -1.21 -5.66
CA GLY A 66 -16.29 0.07 -6.33
C GLY A 66 -17.12 -0.05 -7.62
N ILE A 67 -16.83 -1.04 -8.46
CA ILE A 67 -17.60 -1.33 -9.69
C ILE A 67 -19.05 -1.61 -9.33
N TRP A 68 -19.29 -2.53 -8.40
CA TRP A 68 -20.64 -2.94 -8.02
C TRP A 68 -21.45 -1.78 -7.43
N LYS A 69 -20.84 -0.95 -6.58
CA LYS A 69 -21.44 0.30 -6.09
C LYS A 69 -21.86 1.21 -7.25
N HIS A 70 -20.96 1.48 -8.20
CA HIS A 70 -21.25 2.40 -9.30
C HIS A 70 -22.26 1.83 -10.31
N MET A 71 -22.36 0.51 -10.43
CA MET A 71 -23.44 -0.15 -11.17
C MET A 71 -24.79 0.01 -10.46
N LYS A 72 -24.84 -0.21 -9.13
CA LYS A 72 -26.08 -0.03 -8.33
C LYS A 72 -26.58 1.42 -8.37
N LEU A 73 -25.67 2.38 -8.44
CA LEU A 73 -25.98 3.82 -8.49
C LEU A 73 -26.10 4.39 -9.92
N GLU A 74 -26.01 3.55 -10.96
CA GLU A 74 -26.08 3.97 -12.38
C GLU A 74 -25.09 5.08 -12.78
N THR A 75 -23.97 5.20 -12.07
CA THR A 75 -22.94 6.24 -12.29
C THR A 75 -21.64 5.69 -12.85
N PHE A 76 -21.66 4.46 -13.38
CA PHE A 76 -20.46 3.76 -13.82
C PHE A 76 -19.81 4.43 -15.04
N SER A 77 -18.51 4.70 -14.92
CA SER A 77 -17.69 5.23 -16.01
C SER A 77 -16.34 4.50 -16.04
N PRO A 78 -16.04 3.71 -17.09
CA PRO A 78 -14.78 2.96 -17.20
C PRO A 78 -13.53 3.84 -17.10
N LYS A 79 -13.59 5.04 -17.70
CA LYS A 79 -12.48 6.01 -17.64
C LYS A 79 -12.19 6.46 -16.22
N LYS A 80 -13.23 6.79 -15.43
CA LYS A 80 -13.08 7.18 -14.03
C LYS A 80 -12.60 6.01 -13.16
N MET A 81 -13.08 4.80 -13.44
CA MET A 81 -12.65 3.58 -12.75
C MET A 81 -11.15 3.34 -12.93
N ILE A 82 -10.65 3.31 -14.17
CA ILE A 82 -9.23 3.04 -14.45
C ILE A 82 -8.35 4.14 -13.85
N THR A 83 -8.68 5.42 -14.06
CA THR A 83 -7.88 6.52 -13.50
C THR A 83 -7.84 6.47 -11.98
N GLY A 84 -8.99 6.25 -11.31
CA GLY A 84 -9.04 6.14 -9.86
C GLY A 84 -8.28 4.93 -9.32
N PHE A 85 -8.35 3.79 -10.00
CA PHE A 85 -7.62 2.58 -9.62
C PHE A 85 -6.11 2.74 -9.80
N CYS A 86 -5.66 3.29 -10.93
CA CYS A 86 -4.24 3.60 -11.16
C CYS A 86 -3.69 4.59 -10.13
N GLN A 87 -4.47 5.62 -9.77
CA GLN A 87 -4.10 6.57 -8.70
C GLN A 87 -3.95 5.87 -7.35
N LYS A 88 -4.88 4.97 -6.98
CA LYS A 88 -4.78 4.20 -5.73
C LYS A 88 -3.55 3.29 -5.71
N ILE A 89 -3.28 2.56 -6.81
CA ILE A 89 -2.08 1.72 -6.92
C ILE A 89 -0.82 2.57 -6.78
N GLY A 90 -0.72 3.67 -7.54
CA GLY A 90 0.43 4.56 -7.49
C GLY A 90 0.67 5.12 -6.08
N LEU A 91 -0.39 5.53 -5.40
CA LEU A 91 -0.32 6.01 -4.02
C LEU A 91 0.17 4.92 -3.06
N VAL A 92 -0.40 3.71 -3.14
CA VAL A 92 -0.02 2.59 -2.27
C VAL A 92 1.45 2.20 -2.48
N ILE A 93 1.90 2.12 -3.73
CA ILE A 93 3.30 1.84 -4.05
C ILE A 93 4.22 2.92 -3.47
N LEU A 94 3.88 4.19 -3.70
CA LEU A 94 4.67 5.32 -3.23
C LEU A 94 4.78 5.33 -1.70
N VAL A 95 3.65 5.22 -0.99
CA VAL A 95 3.62 5.23 0.48
C VAL A 95 4.36 4.02 1.04
N TYR A 96 4.21 2.84 0.42
CA TYR A 96 4.93 1.63 0.81
C TYR A 96 6.45 1.81 0.73
N PHE A 97 6.96 2.32 -0.40
CA PHE A 97 8.41 2.57 -0.55
C PHE A 97 8.93 3.62 0.44
N LEU A 98 8.20 4.71 0.67
CA LEU A 98 8.57 5.71 1.68
C LEU A 98 8.61 5.11 3.09
N THR A 99 7.65 4.23 3.39
CA THR A 99 7.56 3.56 4.69
C THR A 99 8.70 2.57 4.90
N GLU A 100 9.04 1.73 3.90
CA GLU A 100 10.18 0.82 3.98
C GLU A 100 11.50 1.60 4.12
N ALA A 101 11.68 2.69 3.38
CA ALA A 101 12.85 3.56 3.52
C ALA A 101 12.96 4.14 4.94
N PHE A 102 11.84 4.58 5.52
CA PHE A 102 11.80 5.08 6.88
C PHE A 102 12.11 3.99 7.92
N ILE A 103 11.55 2.80 7.76
CA ILE A 103 11.84 1.63 8.61
C ILE A 103 13.32 1.27 8.53
N GLN A 104 13.93 1.33 7.35
CA GLN A 104 15.35 1.07 7.18
C GLN A 104 16.21 2.08 7.95
N ILE A 105 15.90 3.38 7.87
CA ILE A 105 16.61 4.43 8.63
C ILE A 105 16.50 4.20 10.15
N ILE A 106 15.33 3.78 10.63
CA ILE A 106 15.12 3.45 12.05
C ILE A 106 15.92 2.20 12.46
N SER A 107 16.01 1.22 11.56
CA SER A 107 16.73 -0.03 11.82
C SER A 107 18.24 0.20 11.88
N ASP A 108 18.76 1.11 11.06
CA ASP A 108 20.18 1.53 11.12
C ASP A 108 20.55 2.24 12.44
N ALA A 109 19.56 2.69 13.21
CA ALA A 109 19.72 3.31 14.52
C ALA A 109 19.45 2.35 15.70
N ASP A 110 19.36 1.03 15.45
CA ASP A 110 19.01 -0.01 16.44
C ASP A 110 17.66 0.22 17.13
N LEU A 111 16.72 0.90 16.46
CA LEU A 111 15.36 1.16 16.94
C LEU A 111 14.31 0.28 16.23
N ASP A 112 14.72 -0.87 15.70
CA ASP A 112 13.94 -1.78 14.85
C ASP A 112 12.84 -2.55 15.61
N SER A 113 11.85 -1.81 16.10
CA SER A 113 10.69 -2.43 16.73
C SER A 113 9.82 -3.15 15.69
N VAL A 114 9.64 -4.46 15.88
CA VAL A 114 8.66 -5.28 15.12
C VAL A 114 7.28 -4.62 15.13
N TYR A 115 6.89 -3.99 16.24
CA TYR A 115 5.62 -3.31 16.37
C TYR A 115 5.48 -2.13 15.40
N PHE A 116 6.55 -1.38 15.17
CA PHE A 116 6.54 -0.26 14.24
C PHE A 116 6.36 -0.76 12.79
N LYS A 117 7.15 -1.75 12.37
CA LYS A 117 7.05 -2.36 11.02
C LYS A 117 5.64 -2.92 10.77
N VAL A 118 5.06 -3.62 11.75
CA VAL A 118 3.70 -4.17 11.64
C VAL A 118 2.64 -3.05 11.59
N ALA A 119 2.73 -2.06 12.48
CA ALA A 119 1.79 -0.94 12.51
C ALA A 119 1.77 -0.16 11.18
N SER A 120 2.94 0.13 10.60
CA SER A 120 3.02 0.82 9.31
C SER A 120 2.43 -0.01 8.16
N LYS A 121 2.67 -1.33 8.14
CA LYS A 121 2.05 -2.23 7.16
C LYS A 121 0.52 -2.27 7.30
N ILE A 122 0.01 -2.30 8.54
CA ILE A 122 -1.43 -2.21 8.81
C ILE A 122 -2.00 -0.88 8.31
N MET A 123 -1.31 0.24 8.55
CA MET A 123 -1.75 1.56 8.08
C MET A 123 -1.90 1.60 6.56
N ILE A 124 -0.94 1.06 5.82
CA ILE A 124 -1.01 0.96 4.34
C ILE A 124 -2.17 0.07 3.90
N PHE A 125 -2.36 -1.07 4.57
CA PHE A 125 -3.43 -2.02 4.25
C PHE A 125 -4.84 -1.48 4.52
N ILE A 126 -5.01 -0.70 5.59
CA ILE A 126 -6.30 -0.10 5.95
C ILE A 126 -6.83 0.82 4.84
N TYR A 127 -5.98 1.45 4.04
CA TYR A 127 -6.43 2.34 2.97
C TYR A 127 -7.30 1.62 1.91
N PRO A 128 -6.82 0.60 1.18
CA PRO A 128 -7.66 -0.14 0.24
C PRO A 128 -8.75 -0.96 0.96
N ALA A 129 -8.45 -1.60 2.09
CA ALA A 129 -9.43 -2.41 2.81
C ALA A 129 -10.61 -1.58 3.35
N GLY A 130 -10.32 -0.41 3.91
CA GLY A 130 -11.33 0.53 4.41
C GLY A 130 -12.21 1.07 3.27
N ASN A 131 -11.63 1.42 2.12
CA ASN A 131 -12.40 1.81 0.94
C ASN A 131 -13.32 0.69 0.46
N ALA A 132 -12.83 -0.56 0.42
CA ALA A 132 -13.64 -1.72 0.09
C ALA A 132 -14.83 -1.86 1.06
N LEU A 133 -14.57 -1.76 2.36
CA LEU A 133 -15.62 -1.85 3.40
C LEU A 133 -16.67 -0.73 3.26
N VAL A 134 -16.27 0.50 2.97
CA VAL A 134 -17.20 1.60 2.71
C VAL A 134 -18.06 1.31 1.48
N ASN A 135 -17.46 0.83 0.40
CA ASN A 135 -18.19 0.46 -0.82
C ASN A 135 -19.18 -0.69 -0.56
N ILE A 136 -18.78 -1.71 0.21
CA ILE A 136 -19.67 -2.82 0.62
C ILE A 136 -20.81 -2.31 1.52
N GLY A 137 -20.53 -1.37 2.43
CA GLY A 137 -21.56 -0.73 3.25
C GLY A 137 -22.64 -0.05 2.41
N ILE A 138 -22.25 0.60 1.31
CA ILE A 138 -23.18 1.23 0.35
C ILE A 138 -23.94 0.15 -0.45
N ILE A 139 -23.27 -0.90 -0.92
CA ILE A 139 -23.90 -2.00 -1.66
C ILE A 139 -24.97 -2.69 -0.81
N THR A 140 -24.67 -2.91 0.48
CA THR A 140 -25.51 -3.67 1.41
C THR A 140 -26.54 -2.81 2.15
N ASP A 141 -26.67 -1.53 1.80
CA ASP A 141 -27.55 -0.56 2.49
C ASP A 141 -27.33 -0.55 4.00
N GLY A 142 -26.07 -0.70 4.42
CA GLY A 142 -25.71 -0.65 5.83
C GLY A 142 -25.79 -1.95 6.59
N LYS A 143 -25.99 -3.10 5.95
CA LYS A 143 -25.96 -4.40 6.66
C LYS A 143 -24.54 -4.77 7.08
N PHE A 144 -23.55 -4.49 6.23
CA PHE A 144 -22.15 -4.77 6.54
C PHE A 144 -21.17 -3.83 5.82
N PRO A 145 -20.27 -3.14 6.52
CA PRO A 145 -20.34 -2.86 7.96
C PRO A 145 -21.55 -1.98 8.30
N PRO A 146 -22.08 -2.03 9.54
CA PRO A 146 -23.22 -1.21 9.95
C PRO A 146 -23.01 0.29 9.72
N LEU A 147 -24.04 1.02 9.27
CA LEU A 147 -23.94 2.49 9.05
C LEU A 147 -23.51 3.25 10.30
N ALA A 148 -23.95 2.80 11.48
CA ALA A 148 -23.54 3.38 12.75
C ALA A 148 -22.02 3.24 12.99
N PHE A 149 -21.44 2.10 12.60
CA PHE A 149 -20.00 1.89 12.66
C PHE A 149 -19.26 2.80 11.67
N LEU A 150 -19.74 2.89 10.42
CA LEU A 150 -19.14 3.76 9.41
C LEU A 150 -19.15 5.24 9.82
N LYS A 151 -20.28 5.74 10.35
CA LYS A 151 -20.39 7.14 10.83
C LYS A 151 -19.45 7.42 11.98
N LYS A 152 -19.32 6.50 12.94
CA LYS A 152 -18.37 6.62 14.06
C LYS A 152 -16.92 6.56 13.60
N PHE A 153 -16.60 5.68 12.67
CA PHE A 153 -15.27 5.58 12.08
C PHE A 153 -14.91 6.84 11.29
N GLU A 154 -15.84 7.39 10.53
CA GLU A 154 -15.67 8.67 9.83
C GLU A 154 -15.45 9.83 10.82
N LYS A 155 -16.21 9.85 11.93
CA LYS A 155 -16.04 10.85 13.00
C LYS A 155 -14.65 10.73 13.64
N PHE A 156 -14.25 9.52 14.02
CA PHE A 156 -12.92 9.24 14.56
C PHE A 156 -11.81 9.66 13.58
N ASN A 157 -11.95 9.41 12.29
CA ASN A 157 -10.95 9.83 11.30
C ASN A 157 -10.82 11.37 11.20
N LYS A 158 -11.87 12.13 11.53
CA LYS A 158 -11.85 13.60 11.56
C LYS A 158 -11.34 14.17 12.89
N THR A 159 -11.69 13.55 14.01
CA THR A 159 -11.41 14.06 15.37
C THR A 159 -10.16 13.45 16.01
N LEU A 160 -9.76 12.26 15.55
CA LEU A 160 -8.78 11.36 16.18
C LEU A 160 -9.11 11.02 17.65
N ASP A 161 -10.38 11.19 18.04
CA ASP A 161 -10.82 10.96 19.42
C ASP A 161 -11.38 9.53 19.61
N ILE A 162 -10.65 8.72 20.36
CA ILE A 162 -10.98 7.32 20.67
C ILE A 162 -12.39 7.16 21.27
N ARG A 163 -12.92 8.20 21.92
CA ARG A 163 -14.27 8.19 22.51
C ARG A 163 -15.36 8.05 21.45
N ASP A 164 -15.09 8.49 20.22
CA ASP A 164 -16.05 8.40 19.10
C ASP A 164 -16.31 6.95 18.65
N LEU A 165 -15.37 6.03 18.94
CA LEU A 165 -15.49 4.60 18.64
C LEU A 165 -16.28 3.81 19.71
N ASN A 166 -16.69 4.45 20.82
CA ASN A 166 -17.42 3.78 21.88
C ASN A 166 -18.85 3.41 21.44
N LEU A 167 -19.16 2.10 21.45
CA LEU A 167 -20.46 1.54 21.06
C LEU A 167 -21.54 1.64 22.15
N LYS A 168 -21.17 2.01 23.38
CA LYS A 168 -22.12 2.08 24.52
C LYS A 168 -22.99 3.34 24.57
N ASN A 169 -22.71 4.38 23.78
CA ASN A 169 -23.38 5.69 23.90
C ASN A 169 -24.75 5.80 23.18
N ASN A 170 -25.48 4.70 22.98
CA ASN A 170 -26.75 4.72 22.23
C ASN A 170 -27.98 5.09 23.09
N SER A 171 -27.79 5.52 24.33
CA SER A 171 -28.89 5.77 25.28
C SER A 171 -29.35 7.23 25.36
N ASP A 172 -28.54 8.19 24.90
CA ASP A 172 -28.72 9.59 25.31
C ASP A 172 -29.19 10.55 24.20
N GLU A 173 -29.23 10.13 22.93
CA GLU A 173 -29.65 11.01 21.82
C GLU A 173 -31.15 10.93 21.44
N ILE A 174 -31.94 10.02 22.04
CA ILE A 174 -33.37 9.86 21.69
C ILE A 174 -34.31 10.76 22.55
N LYS A 175 -33.82 11.43 23.61
CA LYS A 175 -34.70 12.12 24.58
C LYS A 175 -34.97 13.62 24.33
N ASN A 176 -34.53 14.23 23.24
CA ASN A 176 -34.69 15.68 23.05
C ASN A 176 -35.34 16.06 21.70
N THR A 177 -36.52 15.52 21.39
CA THR A 177 -37.34 16.07 20.28
C THR A 177 -38.85 16.00 20.47
N ASP A 178 -39.36 15.71 21.68
CA ASP A 178 -40.78 15.82 21.99
C ASP A 178 -41.01 16.79 23.14
N ASN A 179 -40.94 18.10 22.86
CA ASN A 179 -41.56 19.12 23.69
C ASN A 179 -42.12 20.22 22.78
N ASN A 180 -43.24 19.94 22.11
CA ASN A 180 -44.18 20.99 21.75
C ASN A 180 -45.15 21.14 22.93
N PRO A 181 -45.48 22.38 23.32
CA PRO A 181 -46.89 22.68 23.46
C PRO A 181 -47.26 23.92 22.66
N ALA A 182 -48.25 23.71 21.80
CA ALA A 182 -49.22 24.72 21.48
C ALA A 182 -50.11 24.97 22.71
N GLU A 183 -50.64 26.20 22.76
CA GLU A 183 -51.61 26.79 23.71
C GLU A 183 -51.05 27.36 25.03
#